data_AF-A0A843JGL7-F1
#
_entry.id   AF-A0A843JGL7-F1
#
_cell.length_a   1.000
_cell.length_b   1.000
_cell.length_c   1.000
_cell.angle_alpha   90.00
_cell.angle_beta   90.00
_cell.angle_gamma   90.00
#
_symmetry.space_group_name_H-M   'P 1'
#
loop_
_entity.id
_entity.type
_entity.pdbx_description
1 polymer ?
#
loop_
_entity_poly.entity_id
_entity_poly.type
_entity_poly.pdbx_seq_one_letter_code
_entity_poly.pdbx_strand_id
1 'polypeptide(L)' 'ILEEIGVGCQWPIGAIAGIKDNKLELNSILLDKNGEILYQETIRGSIREAEEMGRKIGKNMLEFL' A
#
# COMPACT_ATOMS: atom_id res chain seq x y z
N ILE A 1 -2.20 1.17 -5.52
CA ILE A 1 -0.84 1.16 -4.94
C ILE A 1 0.20 0.93 -6.02
N LEU A 2 0.42 -0.30 -6.51
CA LEU A 2 1.51 -0.60 -7.43
C LEU A 2 1.50 0.24 -8.72
N GLU A 3 0.31 0.44 -9.30
CA GLU A 3 0.13 1.31 -10.48
C GLU A 3 0.53 2.77 -10.21
N GLU A 4 0.14 3.33 -9.05
CA GLU A 4 0.45 4.71 -8.68
C GLU A 4 1.96 4.92 -8.48
N ILE A 5 2.65 3.91 -7.94
CA ILE A 5 4.09 3.96 -7.69
C ILE A 5 4.89 3.72 -8.99
N GLY A 6 4.29 3.08 -10.00
CA GLY A 6 4.95 2.82 -11.29
C GLY A 6 6.07 1.79 -11.23
N VAL A 7 6.05 0.92 -10.22
CA VAL A 7 7.11 -0.06 -9.93
C VAL A 7 6.67 -1.50 -10.20
N GLY A 8 7.66 -2.35 -10.49
CA GLY A 8 7.46 -3.77 -10.82
C GLY A 8 7.96 -4.74 -9.75
N CYS A 9 7.95 -6.03 -10.08
CA CYS A 9 8.20 -7.14 -9.15
C CYS A 9 9.53 -7.12 -8.38
N GLN A 10 10.52 -6.33 -8.79
CA GLN A 10 11.81 -6.25 -8.11
C GLN A 10 11.81 -5.30 -6.90
N TRP A 11 10.75 -4.51 -6.72
CA TRP A 11 10.66 -3.55 -5.62
C TRP A 11 10.22 -4.23 -4.33
N PRO A 12 10.86 -3.92 -3.18
CA PRO A 12 10.55 -4.51 -1.88
C PRO A 12 9.28 -3.89 -1.28
N ILE A 13 8.16 -4.12 -1.94
CA ILE A 13 6.83 -3.62 -1.59
C ILE A 13 5.92 -4.80 -1.27
N GLY A 14 5.23 -4.71 -0.14
CA GLY A 14 4.14 -5.58 0.22
C GLY A 14 2.82 -4.82 0.20
N ALA A 15 1.79 -5.42 -0.40
CA ALA A 15 0.41 -4.93 -0.31
C ALA A 15 -0.53 -6.12 -0.20
N ILE A 16 -1.42 -6.10 0.79
CA ILE A 16 -2.45 -7.12 0.99
C ILE A 16 -3.76 -6.47 1.37
N ALA A 17 -4.82 -6.87 0.68
CA ALA A 17 -6.18 -6.43 0.93
C ALA A 17 -7.02 -7.62 1.42
N GLY A 18 -7.87 -7.37 2.41
CA GLY A 18 -8.84 -8.35 2.90
C GLY A 18 -10.13 -7.67 3.32
N ILE A 19 -11.22 -8.45 3.38
CA ILE A 19 -12.48 -7.97 3.97
C ILE A 19 -12.57 -8.48 5.40
N LYS A 20 -12.74 -7.56 6.35
CA LYS A 20 -12.94 -7.84 7.77
C LYS A 20 -14.05 -6.94 8.31
N ASP A 21 -15.01 -7.51 9.02
CA ASP A 21 -16.13 -6.78 9.61
C ASP A 21 -16.87 -5.89 8.60
N ASN A 22 -17.08 -6.43 7.39
CA ASN A 22 -17.70 -5.75 6.24
C ASN A 22 -16.97 -4.46 5.78
N LYS A 23 -15.69 -4.32 6.13
CA LYS A 23 -14.80 -3.25 5.66
C LYS A 23 -13.63 -3.86 4.89
N LEU A 24 -13.18 -3.15 3.86
CA LEU A 24 -11.91 -3.43 3.23
C LEU A 24 -10.80 -2.96 4.16
N GLU A 25 -9.86 -3.83 4.46
CA GLU A 25 -8.62 -3.53 5.14
C GLU A 25 -7.46 -3.69 4.16
N LEU A 26 -6.74 -2.60 3.91
CA LEU A 26 -5.60 -2.56 3.01
C LEU A 26 -4.34 -2.29 3.85
N ASN A 27 -3.46 -3.29 3.89
CA ASN A 27 -2.17 -3.24 4.56
C ASN A 27 -1.08 -3.09 3.52
N SER A 28 -0.10 -2.23 3.79
CA SER A 28 0.98 -1.93 2.87
C SER A 28 2.29 -1.67 3.60
N ILE A 29 3.40 -2.05 2.97
CA ILE A 29 4.76 -1.85 3.48
C ILE A 29 5.73 -1.61 2.31
N LEU A 30 6.68 -0.69 2.51
CA LEU A 30 7.81 -0.43 1.62
C LEU A 30 9.08 -0.55 2.47
N LEU A 31 10.04 -1.32 1.97
CA LEU A 31 11.34 -1.52 2.61
C LEU A 31 12.47 -0.91 1.77
N ASP A 32 13.62 -0.72 2.39
CA ASP A 32 14.87 -0.51 1.65
C ASP A 32 15.51 -1.86 1.24
N LYS A 33 16.66 -1.80 0.56
CA LYS A 33 17.41 -3.00 0.12
C LYS A 33 17.99 -3.85 1.26
N ASN A 34 18.08 -3.29 2.47
CA ASN A 34 18.57 -3.98 3.66
C ASN A 34 17.41 -4.58 4.48
N GLY A 35 16.16 -4.28 4.11
CA GLY A 35 14.95 -4.72 4.81
C GLY A 35 14.45 -3.73 5.87
N GLU A 36 15.02 -2.52 5.95
CA GLU A 36 14.55 -1.48 6.85
C GLU A 36 13.21 -0.90 6.36
N ILE A 37 12.29 -0.64 7.28
CA ILE A 37 10.97 -0.12 6.93
C ILE A 37 11.07 1.36 6.59
N LEU A 38 10.80 1.69 5.32
CA LEU A 38 10.69 3.08 4.86
C LEU A 38 9.27 3.62 5.06
N TYR A 39 8.27 2.77 4.82
CA TYR A 39 6.86 3.13 4.96
C TYR A 39 6.02 1.92 5.36
N GLN A 40 5.05 2.11 6.25
CA GLN A 40 4.05 1.11 6.59
C GLN A 40 2.73 1.79 6.93
N GLU A 41 1.64 1.39 6.27
CA GLU A 41 0.31 1.94 6.55
C GLU A 41 -0.76 0.86 6.42
N THR A 42 -1.73 0.92 7.33
CA THR A 42 -2.98 0.17 7.27
C THR A 42 -4.14 1.15 7.22
N ILE A 43 -4.96 1.05 6.19
CA ILE A 43 -6.19 1.83 6.06
C ILE A 43 -7.40 0.91 5.94
N ARG A 44 -8.52 1.36 6.51
CA ARG A 44 -9.79 0.63 6.52
C ARG A 44 -10.88 1.52 5.95
N GLY A 45 -11.73 0.95 5.10
CA GLY A 45 -12.78 1.69 4.43
C GLY A 45 -13.85 0.80 3.82
N SER A 46 -14.76 1.42 3.09
CA SER A 46 -15.70 0.72 2.23
C SER A 46 -14.96 0.07 1.06
N ILE A 47 -15.45 -1.06 0.56
CA ILE A 47 -14.96 -1.65 -0.69
C ILE A 47 -15.09 -0.68 -1.89
N ARG A 48 -16.03 0.28 -1.81
CA ARG A 48 -16.22 1.31 -2.84
C ARG A 48 -15.08 2.33 -2.86
N GLU A 49 -14.32 2.44 -1.78
CA GLU A 49 -13.20 3.37 -1.63
C GLU A 49 -11.85 2.70 -1.99
N ALA A 50 -11.86 1.41 -2.37
CA ALA A 50 -10.65 0.59 -2.55
C ALA A 50 -9.57 1.23 -3.43
N GLU A 51 -9.99 1.81 -4.55
CA GLU A 51 -9.08 2.43 -5.51
C GLU A 51 -8.50 3.74 -4.98
N GLU A 52 -9.32 4.59 -4.35
CA GLU A 52 -8.88 5.83 -3.72
C GLU A 52 -7.92 5.55 -2.56
N MET A 53 -8.26 4.58 -1.71
CA MET A 53 -7.41 4.04 -0.66
C MET A 53 -6.04 3.63 -1.21
N GLY A 54 -6.04 2.86 -2.31
CA GLY A 54 -4.82 2.41 -2.96
C GLY A 54 -3.99 3.52 -3.63
N ARG A 55 -4.63 4.57 -4.16
CA ARG A 55 -3.94 5.76 -4.70
C ARG A 55 -3.30 6.58 -3.59
N LYS A 56 -4.02 6.79 -2.48
CA LYS A 56 -3.51 7.52 -1.33
C LYS A 56 -2.23 6.90 -0.79
N ILE A 57 -2.24 5.59 -0.53
CA ILE A 57 -1.02 4.87 -0.08
C ILE A 57 0.11 5.03 -1.09
N GLY A 58 -0.18 4.86 -2.39
CA GLY A 58 0.84 4.97 -3.43
C GLY A 58 1.52 6.33 -3.46
N LYS A 59 0.74 7.42 -3.33
CA LYS A 59 1.26 8.79 -3.23
C LYS A 59 2.13 9.00 -2.01
N ASN A 60 1.69 8.49 -0.86
CA ASN A 60 2.49 8.59 0.36
C ASN A 60 3.80 7.80 0.25
N MET A 61 3.78 6.62 -0.39
CA MET A 61 4.99 5.81 -0.61
C MET A 61 6.01 6.51 -1.52
N LEU A 62 5.55 7.28 -2.52
CA LEU A 62 6.43 8.05 -3.41
C LEU A 62 7.25 9.11 -2.68
N GLU A 63 6.87 9.54 -1.47
CA GLU A 63 7.67 10.46 -0.65
C GLU A 63 8.96 9.82 -0.09
N PHE A 64 9.08 8.48 -0.17
CA PHE A 64 10.19 7.69 0.37
C PHE A 64 11.07 7.02 -0.70
N LEU A 65 10.78 7.27 -1.97
CA LEU A 65 11.47 6.71 -3.14
C LEU A 65 12.42 7.73 -3.76
#